data_AF-A0A2Z2M941-F1
#
_entry.id   AF-A0A2Z2M941-F1
#
_cell.length_a   1.000
_cell.length_b   1.000
_cell.length_c   1.000
_cell.angle_alpha   90.00
_cell.angle_beta   90.00
_cell.angle_gamma   90.00
#
_symmetry.space_group_name_H-M   'P 1'
#
loop_
_entity.id
_entity.type
_entity.pdbx_description
1 polymer ?
#
loop_
_entity_poly.entity_id
_entity_poly.type
_entity_poly.pdbx_seq_one_letter_code
_entity_poly.pdbx_strand_id
1 'polypeptide(L)'
;MVEVIVGKPSKGNIIGPFIIIGAVAGIFVYKGLEISLHISQNVLLALGITAVFVVASFVLGLAIVKRRLAHLDAFLSKARIEDDGIYLQEEVDYETGVYSAKGYWSSSGRNRTYRVYSKFQENEKGKASRVPLPSGKFVVSVKRDDEGYISAPAVKLGGKYEGVIVMVLEPRGAVRGSGTLTVTYGDDYATLNFEGKGNILEGKVSSFIRKARKSKVELYHEDYPSNRFKIAEGLNYAFSFNPFRWLKPGEKTVIVTLQDFSPKDFRRLFGMGEYLMGHGKYGIRLVIDVPMHRDIGKEAHFEVVLVNSRDHEE
;
A
#
# COMPACT_ATOMS: atom_id res chain seq x y z
N MET A 1 5.59 -19.72 -12.66
CA MET A 1 4.18 -19.82 -12.24
C MET A 1 3.77 -18.46 -11.69
N VAL A 2 2.58 -17.98 -12.06
CA VAL A 2 2.07 -16.66 -11.65
C VAL A 2 0.89 -16.83 -10.70
N GLU A 3 0.92 -16.10 -9.59
CA GLU A 3 -0.24 -15.87 -8.74
C GLU A 3 -0.94 -14.58 -9.16
N VAL A 4 -2.18 -14.69 -9.62
CA VAL A 4 -3.00 -13.52 -9.98
C VAL A 4 -3.89 -13.12 -8.82
N ILE A 5 -3.79 -11.87 -8.39
CA ILE A 5 -4.59 -11.27 -7.32
C ILE A 5 -5.36 -10.08 -7.89
N VAL A 6 -6.65 -9.98 -7.55
CA VAL A 6 -7.52 -8.91 -8.07
C VAL A 6 -7.73 -7.82 -7.01
N GLY A 7 -7.17 -6.64 -7.25
CA GLY A 7 -7.33 -5.46 -6.42
C GLY A 7 -8.64 -4.74 -6.69
N LYS A 8 -9.70 -5.06 -5.92
CA LYS A 8 -11.02 -4.44 -6.05
C LYS A 8 -11.05 -3.02 -5.46
N PRO A 9 -11.70 -2.04 -6.11
CA PRO A 9 -11.78 -0.66 -5.62
C PRO A 9 -12.51 -0.56 -4.27
N SER A 10 -11.99 0.31 -3.40
CA SER A 10 -12.62 0.65 -2.11
C SER A 10 -14.01 1.28 -2.29
N LYS A 11 -15.04 0.63 -1.73
CA LYS A 11 -16.37 1.24 -1.56
C LYS A 11 -16.34 2.55 -0.77
N GLY A 12 -15.42 2.68 0.19
CA GLY A 12 -15.40 3.80 1.15
C GLY A 12 -15.06 5.15 0.53
N ASN A 13 -14.19 5.20 -0.48
CA ASN A 13 -13.79 6.46 -1.13
C ASN A 13 -14.88 6.95 -2.10
N ILE A 14 -15.70 6.04 -2.62
CA ILE A 14 -16.76 6.35 -3.59
C ILE A 14 -18.08 6.65 -2.87
N ILE A 15 -18.41 5.92 -1.80
CA ILE A 15 -19.68 6.05 -1.08
C ILE A 15 -19.61 7.13 0.02
N GLY A 16 -18.44 7.37 0.60
CA GLY A 16 -18.24 8.31 1.72
C GLY A 16 -18.80 9.72 1.50
N PRO A 17 -18.51 10.40 0.38
CA PRO A 17 -19.08 11.72 0.08
C PRO A 17 -20.61 11.71 0.04
N PHE A 18 -21.21 10.64 -0.50
CA PHE A 18 -22.67 10.51 -0.60
C PHE A 18 -23.33 10.23 0.76
N ILE A 19 -22.67 9.51 1.66
CA ILE A 19 -23.14 9.33 3.05
C ILE A 19 -23.11 10.66 3.80
N ILE A 20 -22.06 11.47 3.64
CA ILE A 20 -21.96 12.79 4.30
C ILE A 20 -23.05 13.72 3.78
N ILE A 21 -23.25 13.79 2.47
CA ILE A 21 -24.36 14.57 1.86
C ILE A 21 -25.70 14.08 2.42
N GLY A 22 -25.89 12.76 2.53
CA GLY A 22 -27.07 12.15 3.14
C GLY A 22 -27.31 12.52 4.60
N ALA A 23 -26.27 12.48 5.42
CA ALA A 23 -26.35 12.81 6.84
C ALA A 23 -26.63 14.31 7.06
N VAL A 24 -25.97 15.19 6.29
CA VAL A 24 -26.22 16.64 6.33
C VAL A 24 -27.66 16.94 5.94
N ALA A 25 -28.12 16.38 4.82
CA ALA A 25 -29.51 16.46 4.38
C ALA A 25 -30.50 15.96 5.45
N GLY A 26 -30.22 14.83 6.10
CA GLY A 26 -31.03 14.29 7.19
C GLY A 26 -31.11 15.20 8.42
N ILE A 27 -30.02 15.88 8.79
CA ILE A 27 -30.00 16.85 9.88
C ILE A 27 -30.87 18.08 9.53
N PHE A 28 -30.78 18.59 8.31
CA PHE A 28 -31.65 19.67 7.83
C PHE A 28 -33.13 19.24 7.87
N VAL A 29 -33.42 17.99 7.49
CA VAL A 29 -34.77 17.43 7.56
C VAL A 29 -35.28 17.35 8.99
N TYR A 30 -34.47 16.79 9.91
CA TYR A 30 -34.82 16.64 11.31
C TYR A 30 -35.01 17.98 12.03
N LYS A 31 -34.10 18.95 11.80
CA LYS A 31 -34.23 20.30 12.36
C LYS A 31 -35.40 21.08 11.78
N GLY A 32 -35.71 20.89 10.49
CA GLY A 32 -36.93 21.44 9.88
C GLY A 32 -38.22 20.87 10.47
N LEU A 33 -38.22 19.59 10.86
CA LEU A 33 -39.31 18.91 11.56
C LEU A 33 -39.48 19.40 13.01
N GLU A 34 -38.39 19.62 13.74
CA GLU A 34 -38.42 20.10 15.14
C GLU A 34 -38.95 21.55 15.25
N ILE A 35 -38.67 22.39 14.24
CA ILE A 35 -39.20 23.76 14.13
C ILE A 35 -40.66 23.77 13.64
N SER A 36 -41.16 22.62 13.14
CA SER A 36 -42.47 22.50 12.51
C SER A 36 -43.56 22.04 13.47
N LEU A 37 -44.06 22.96 14.28
CA LEU A 37 -45.42 22.86 14.84
C LEU A 37 -46.46 23.62 14.00
N HIS A 38 -46.08 24.30 12.91
CA HIS A 38 -46.96 24.96 11.94
C HIS A 38 -46.39 24.81 10.52
N ILE A 39 -46.75 23.76 9.79
CA ILE A 39 -46.16 23.46 8.46
C ILE A 39 -46.94 24.14 7.34
N SER A 40 -46.26 24.99 6.57
CA SER A 40 -46.68 25.35 5.21
C SER A 40 -46.27 24.24 4.23
N GLN A 41 -47.09 23.98 3.21
CA GLN A 41 -46.84 22.93 2.17
C GLN A 41 -45.40 22.96 1.60
N ASN A 42 -44.78 24.13 1.57
CA ASN A 42 -43.43 24.35 1.06
C ASN A 42 -42.33 23.60 1.83
N VAL A 43 -42.47 23.45 3.16
CA VAL A 43 -41.47 22.72 3.97
C VAL A 43 -41.51 21.23 3.66
N LEU A 44 -42.72 20.64 3.58
CA LEU A 44 -42.90 19.22 3.27
C LEU A 44 -42.31 18.87 1.88
N LEU A 45 -42.52 19.78 0.91
CA LEU A 45 -42.01 19.66 -0.45
C LEU A 45 -40.47 19.73 -0.48
N ALA A 46 -39.86 20.63 0.30
CA ALA A 46 -38.40 20.73 0.44
C ALA A 46 -37.77 19.47 1.07
N LEU A 47 -38.42 18.87 2.09
CA LEU A 47 -37.96 17.62 2.70
C LEU A 47 -38.02 16.46 1.71
N GLY A 48 -39.10 16.36 0.93
CA GLY A 48 -39.26 15.35 -0.11
C GLY A 48 -38.18 15.43 -1.19
N ILE A 49 -37.91 16.64 -1.70
CA ILE A 49 -36.85 16.88 -2.69
C ILE A 49 -35.48 16.47 -2.13
N THR A 50 -35.17 16.86 -0.89
CA THR A 50 -33.89 16.55 -0.25
C THR A 50 -33.68 15.03 -0.12
N ALA A 51 -34.70 14.29 0.33
CA ALA A 51 -34.63 12.84 0.44
C ALA A 51 -34.34 12.17 -0.92
N VAL A 52 -34.98 12.64 -2.00
CA VAL A 52 -34.73 12.15 -3.36
C VAL A 52 -33.27 12.35 -3.78
N PHE A 53 -32.68 13.52 -3.51
CA PHE A 53 -31.28 13.77 -3.84
C PHE A 53 -30.30 12.88 -3.07
N VAL A 54 -30.58 12.58 -1.80
CA VAL A 54 -29.77 11.67 -0.99
C VAL A 54 -29.80 10.25 -1.55
N VAL A 55 -31.01 9.74 -1.85
CA VAL A 55 -31.18 8.41 -2.41
C VAL A 55 -30.53 8.32 -3.80
N ALA A 56 -30.76 9.30 -4.68
CA ALA A 56 -30.17 9.35 -6.00
C ALA A 56 -28.62 9.36 -5.95
N SER A 57 -28.06 10.15 -5.04
CA SER A 57 -26.62 10.23 -4.78
C SER A 57 -26.03 8.89 -4.35
N PHE A 58 -26.69 8.21 -3.40
CA PHE A 58 -26.26 6.91 -2.91
C PHE A 58 -26.35 5.82 -4.01
N VAL A 59 -27.44 5.79 -4.76
CA VAL A 59 -27.64 4.86 -5.89
C VAL A 59 -26.58 5.11 -6.98
N LEU A 60 -26.28 6.37 -7.29
CA LEU A 60 -25.24 6.73 -8.25
C LEU A 60 -23.87 6.25 -7.79
N GLY A 61 -23.53 6.45 -6.51
CA GLY A 61 -22.29 5.95 -5.91
C GLY A 61 -22.15 4.43 -6.04
N LEU A 62 -23.21 3.68 -5.72
CA LEU A 62 -23.23 2.21 -5.90
C LEU A 62 -23.11 1.80 -7.37
N ALA A 63 -23.78 2.51 -8.27
CA ALA A 63 -23.70 2.24 -9.71
C ALA A 63 -22.28 2.44 -10.26
N ILE A 64 -21.56 3.47 -9.80
CA ILE A 64 -20.17 3.72 -10.18
C ILE A 64 -19.27 2.57 -9.72
N VAL A 65 -19.38 2.15 -8.46
CA VAL A 65 -18.61 1.00 -7.94
C VAL A 65 -18.90 -0.26 -8.75
N LYS A 66 -20.18 -0.55 -9.01
CA LYS A 66 -20.60 -1.74 -9.76
C LYS A 66 -20.05 -1.72 -11.19
N ARG A 67 -20.07 -0.57 -11.87
CA ARG A 67 -19.50 -0.41 -13.21
C ARG A 67 -17.99 -0.67 -13.22
N ARG A 68 -17.26 -0.12 -12.25
CA ARG A 68 -15.81 -0.33 -12.12
C ARG A 68 -15.45 -1.79 -11.86
N LEU A 69 -16.20 -2.47 -11.00
CA LEU A 69 -16.02 -3.91 -10.78
C LEU A 69 -16.33 -4.72 -12.04
N ALA A 70 -17.44 -4.43 -12.71
CA ALA A 70 -17.80 -5.09 -13.95
C ALA A 70 -16.75 -4.88 -15.05
N HIS A 71 -16.10 -3.71 -15.09
CA HIS A 71 -14.99 -3.43 -16.00
C HIS A 71 -13.78 -4.33 -15.75
N LEU A 72 -13.37 -4.48 -14.48
CA LEU A 72 -12.31 -5.42 -14.10
C LEU A 72 -12.69 -6.87 -14.40
N ASP A 73 -13.92 -7.27 -14.08
CA ASP A 73 -14.41 -8.63 -14.33
C ASP A 73 -14.48 -8.93 -15.86
N ALA A 74 -14.84 -7.93 -16.67
CA ALA A 74 -14.84 -8.04 -18.12
C ALA A 74 -13.43 -8.17 -18.72
N PHE A 75 -12.43 -7.55 -18.09
CA PHE A 75 -11.03 -7.77 -18.43
C PHE A 75 -10.60 -9.20 -18.04
N LEU A 76 -10.78 -9.58 -16.78
CA LEU A 76 -10.33 -10.87 -16.24
C LEU A 76 -10.98 -12.08 -16.93
N SER A 77 -12.23 -11.95 -17.40
CA SER A 77 -12.91 -13.03 -18.14
C SER A 77 -12.37 -13.24 -19.56
N LYS A 78 -11.64 -12.26 -20.12
CA LYS A 78 -11.10 -12.29 -21.49
C LYS A 78 -9.57 -12.31 -21.55
N ALA A 79 -8.92 -12.06 -20.42
CA ALA A 79 -7.47 -12.05 -20.30
C ALA A 79 -6.97 -13.36 -19.69
N ARG A 80 -5.93 -13.93 -20.31
CA ARG A 80 -5.14 -15.01 -19.71
C ARG A 80 -3.79 -14.44 -19.31
N ILE A 81 -3.44 -14.56 -18.03
CA ILE A 81 -2.20 -14.00 -17.49
C ILE A 81 -1.25 -15.16 -17.18
N GLU A 82 -0.06 -15.12 -17.76
CA GLU A 82 0.99 -16.12 -17.57
C GLU A 82 2.32 -15.43 -17.17
N ASP A 83 3.39 -16.21 -16.99
CA ASP A 83 4.68 -15.72 -16.48
C ASP A 83 5.34 -14.63 -17.34
N ASP A 84 5.04 -14.65 -18.64
CA ASP A 84 5.68 -13.84 -19.65
C ASP A 84 4.79 -12.73 -20.23
N GLY A 85 3.48 -12.75 -19.96
CA GLY A 85 2.57 -11.80 -20.58
C GLY A 85 1.09 -11.94 -20.22
N ILE A 86 0.34 -10.95 -20.68
CA ILE A 86 -1.11 -10.89 -20.68
C ILE A 86 -1.57 -11.20 -22.11
N TYR A 87 -2.34 -12.27 -22.28
CA TYR A 87 -2.89 -12.71 -23.55
C TYR A 87 -4.35 -12.28 -23.67
N LEU A 88 -4.64 -11.51 -24.71
CA LEU A 88 -5.94 -10.92 -25.02
C LEU A 88 -6.44 -11.42 -26.37
N GLN A 89 -7.76 -11.46 -26.53
CA GLN A 89 -8.40 -11.92 -27.77
C GLN A 89 -8.21 -10.95 -28.94
N GLU A 90 -7.92 -9.68 -28.66
CA GLU A 90 -7.70 -8.64 -29.66
C GLU A 90 -6.50 -7.80 -29.26
N GLU A 91 -5.95 -7.06 -30.23
CA GLU A 91 -4.89 -6.11 -29.96
C GLU A 91 -5.38 -4.94 -29.13
N VAL A 92 -4.62 -4.60 -28.09
CA VAL A 92 -4.93 -3.49 -27.19
C VAL A 92 -3.70 -2.60 -27.08
N ASP A 93 -3.93 -1.30 -27.07
CA ASP A 93 -2.89 -0.32 -26.78
C ASP A 93 -2.45 -0.47 -25.32
N TYR A 94 -1.15 -0.49 -25.06
CA TYR A 94 -0.62 -0.64 -23.73
C TYR A 94 0.59 0.27 -23.51
N GLU A 95 0.81 0.60 -22.24
CA GLU A 95 1.96 1.34 -21.75
C GLU A 95 2.63 0.47 -20.68
N THR A 96 3.91 0.13 -20.84
CA THR A 96 4.72 -0.48 -19.77
C THR A 96 5.44 0.63 -19.01
N GLY A 97 5.64 0.42 -17.71
CA GLY A 97 6.20 1.47 -16.87
C GLY A 97 6.25 1.08 -15.41
N VAL A 98 6.28 2.10 -14.55
CA VAL A 98 6.23 1.95 -13.10
C VAL A 98 4.98 2.63 -12.57
N TYR A 99 4.13 1.86 -11.90
CA TYR A 99 3.02 2.41 -11.11
C TYR A 99 3.52 2.76 -9.72
N SER A 100 3.22 3.97 -9.26
CA SER A 100 3.51 4.41 -7.91
C SER A 100 2.27 5.01 -7.25
N ALA A 101 2.07 4.73 -5.96
CA ALA A 101 0.98 5.29 -5.18
C ALA A 101 1.45 5.62 -3.76
N LYS A 102 1.16 6.85 -3.31
CA LYS A 102 1.42 7.33 -1.95
C LYS A 102 0.11 7.66 -1.26
N GLY A 103 -0.10 7.08 -0.09
CA GLY A 103 -1.23 7.32 0.80
C GLY A 103 -0.78 8.00 2.08
N TYR A 104 -1.47 9.06 2.50
CA TYR A 104 -1.16 9.79 3.74
C TYR A 104 -2.40 10.43 4.35
N TRP A 105 -2.40 10.65 5.67
CA TRP A 105 -3.45 11.43 6.32
C TRP A 105 -3.07 12.90 6.37
N SER A 106 -3.95 13.76 5.85
CA SER A 106 -3.88 15.20 6.06
C SER A 106 -4.81 15.59 7.20
N SER A 107 -4.30 16.31 8.20
CA SER A 107 -5.11 16.93 9.26
C SER A 107 -5.34 18.40 8.93
N SER A 108 -6.60 18.84 8.92
CA SER A 108 -6.96 20.25 8.91
C SER A 108 -7.96 20.50 10.05
N GLY A 109 -7.46 21.06 11.15
CA GLY A 109 -8.25 21.21 12.39
C GLY A 109 -8.61 19.86 13.02
N ARG A 110 -9.90 19.63 13.29
CA ARG A 110 -10.41 18.39 13.91
C ARG A 110 -10.61 17.23 12.92
N ASN A 111 -10.51 17.46 11.61
CA ASN A 111 -10.79 16.45 10.59
C ASN A 111 -9.49 15.88 10.01
N ARG A 112 -9.43 14.55 9.92
CA ARG A 112 -8.38 13.83 9.16
C ARG A 112 -8.98 13.31 7.87
N THR A 113 -8.32 13.58 6.76
CA THR A 113 -8.71 13.10 5.44
C THR A 113 -7.58 12.28 4.85
N TYR A 114 -7.89 11.06 4.43
CA TYR A 114 -6.95 10.21 3.71
C TYR A 114 -6.83 10.71 2.28
N ARG A 115 -5.59 10.96 1.84
CA ARG A 115 -5.28 11.39 0.48
C ARG A 115 -4.41 10.35 -0.20
N VAL A 116 -4.65 10.18 -1.50
CA VAL A 116 -3.88 9.28 -2.36
C VAL A 116 -3.35 10.10 -3.52
N TYR A 117 -2.07 9.93 -3.79
CA TYR A 117 -1.43 10.40 -5.02
C TYR A 117 -0.91 9.17 -5.75
N SER A 118 -1.47 8.87 -6.93
CA SER A 118 -0.96 7.83 -7.82
C SER A 118 -0.39 8.44 -9.09
N LYS A 119 0.64 7.79 -9.63
CA LYS A 119 1.30 8.17 -10.86
C LYS A 119 1.75 6.92 -11.60
N PHE A 120 1.49 6.87 -12.90
CA PHE A 120 2.09 5.90 -13.81
C PHE A 120 3.22 6.61 -14.57
N GLN A 121 4.44 6.11 -14.44
CA GLN A 121 5.58 6.57 -15.21
C GLN A 121 5.81 5.62 -16.36
N GLU A 122 5.48 6.08 -17.55
CA GLU A 122 5.61 5.35 -18.80
C GLU A 122 7.09 5.18 -19.19
N ASN A 123 7.42 3.99 -19.68
CA ASN A 123 8.72 3.66 -20.29
C ASN A 123 8.58 3.35 -21.78
N GLU A 124 7.58 2.54 -22.16
CA GLU A 124 7.36 2.09 -23.53
C GLU A 124 5.87 1.99 -23.83
N LYS A 125 5.48 2.26 -25.08
CA LYS A 125 4.13 1.99 -25.60
C LYS A 125 4.17 0.91 -26.64
N GLY A 126 3.09 0.16 -26.72
CA GLY A 126 2.88 -0.78 -27.81
C GLY A 126 1.41 -1.02 -28.05
N LYS A 127 1.16 -1.83 -29.06
CA LYS A 127 -0.15 -2.38 -29.37
C LYS A 127 0.04 -3.85 -29.68
N ALA A 128 -0.59 -4.71 -28.90
CA ALA A 128 -0.45 -6.15 -29.05
C ALA A 128 -1.63 -6.89 -28.43
N SER A 129 -1.89 -8.10 -28.93
CA SER A 129 -2.75 -9.08 -28.26
C SER A 129 -2.01 -9.83 -27.14
N ARG A 130 -0.67 -9.91 -27.24
CA ARG A 130 0.21 -10.41 -26.18
C ARG A 130 1.00 -9.23 -25.59
N VAL A 131 0.57 -8.76 -24.44
CA VAL A 131 1.21 -7.63 -23.75
C VAL A 131 2.27 -8.19 -22.79
N PRO A 132 3.56 -7.80 -22.92
CA PRO A 132 4.61 -8.32 -22.06
C PRO A 132 4.43 -7.86 -20.61
N LEU A 133 4.63 -8.77 -19.66
CA LEU A 133 4.69 -8.38 -18.25
C LEU A 133 6.08 -7.80 -17.93
N PRO A 134 6.17 -6.57 -17.40
CA PRO A 134 7.44 -5.98 -17.04
C PRO A 134 8.04 -6.72 -15.84
N SER A 135 9.37 -6.80 -15.83
CA SER A 135 10.15 -7.26 -14.67
C SER A 135 10.89 -6.07 -14.08
N GLY A 136 11.22 -6.15 -12.79
CA GLY A 136 11.99 -5.10 -12.13
C GLY A 136 11.78 -5.01 -10.63
N LYS A 137 12.44 -4.01 -10.05
CA LYS A 137 12.34 -3.70 -8.62
C LYS A 137 10.94 -3.19 -8.29
N PHE A 138 10.40 -3.66 -7.19
CA PHE A 138 9.19 -3.13 -6.57
C PHE A 138 9.45 -2.77 -5.10
N VAL A 139 8.63 -1.88 -4.55
CA VAL A 139 8.65 -1.42 -3.16
C VAL A 139 7.22 -1.36 -2.64
N VAL A 140 6.99 -1.92 -1.46
CA VAL A 140 5.75 -1.75 -0.70
C VAL A 140 6.09 -1.42 0.74
N SER A 141 5.59 -0.28 1.21
CA SER A 141 5.78 0.23 2.57
C SER A 141 4.44 0.78 3.05
N VAL A 142 3.64 -0.04 3.74
CA VAL A 142 2.24 0.28 4.13
C VAL A 142 1.99 -0.01 5.62
N LYS A 143 1.45 0.97 6.34
CA LYS A 143 1.13 0.92 7.77
C LYS A 143 -0.29 0.49 8.07
N ARG A 144 -0.55 0.17 9.35
CA ARG A 144 -1.89 -0.16 9.85
C ARG A 144 -2.89 0.99 9.75
N ASP A 145 -2.43 2.22 9.64
CA ASP A 145 -3.29 3.38 9.47
C ASP A 145 -3.58 3.69 8.00
N ASP A 146 -3.18 2.84 7.05
CA ASP A 146 -3.29 3.06 5.60
C ASP A 146 -2.23 4.03 5.01
N GLU A 147 -1.38 4.67 5.83
CA GLU A 147 -0.27 5.44 5.26
C GLU A 147 0.73 4.52 4.58
N GLY A 148 1.25 4.95 3.43
CA GLY A 148 2.23 4.13 2.75
C GLY A 148 2.62 4.58 1.37
N TYR A 149 3.49 3.79 0.78
CA TYR A 149 4.04 3.94 -0.55
C TYR A 149 4.09 2.57 -1.24
N ILE A 150 3.67 2.54 -2.49
CA ILE A 150 3.78 1.39 -3.39
C ILE A 150 4.45 1.90 -4.66
N SER A 151 5.40 1.12 -5.18
CA SER A 151 6.04 1.34 -6.47
C SER A 151 6.32 -0.01 -7.10
N ALA A 152 5.80 -0.28 -8.30
CA ALA A 152 5.98 -1.58 -8.93
C ALA A 152 6.03 -1.46 -10.46
N PRO A 153 6.79 -2.33 -11.16
CA PRO A 153 6.66 -2.50 -12.60
C PRO A 153 5.22 -2.84 -12.95
N ALA A 154 4.68 -2.18 -13.97
CA ALA A 154 3.27 -2.31 -14.29
C ALA A 154 2.99 -2.07 -15.78
N VAL A 155 1.87 -2.64 -16.23
CA VAL A 155 1.26 -2.37 -17.52
C VAL A 155 -0.01 -1.57 -17.30
N LYS A 156 -0.19 -0.49 -18.05
CA LYS A 156 -1.47 0.23 -18.15
C LYS A 156 -2.09 -0.10 -19.51
N LEU A 157 -3.34 -0.55 -19.50
CA LEU A 157 -4.07 -0.89 -20.73
C LEU A 157 -4.94 0.27 -21.20
N GLY A 158 -5.03 0.42 -22.51
CA GLY A 158 -5.85 1.42 -23.20
C GLY A 158 -7.10 0.85 -23.86
N GLY A 159 -7.81 1.72 -24.59
CA GLY A 159 -8.96 1.34 -25.41
C GLY A 159 -10.10 0.76 -24.57
N LYS A 160 -10.57 -0.45 -24.89
CA LYS A 160 -11.67 -1.10 -24.15
C LYS A 160 -11.31 -1.49 -22.70
N TYR A 161 -10.03 -1.51 -22.35
CA TYR A 161 -9.54 -1.80 -21.00
C TYR A 161 -8.92 -0.58 -20.33
N GLU A 162 -9.27 0.63 -20.80
CA GLU A 162 -8.78 1.89 -20.25
C GLU A 162 -8.88 1.92 -18.72
N GLY A 163 -7.79 2.36 -18.09
CA GLY A 163 -7.69 2.50 -16.64
C GLY A 163 -7.36 1.21 -15.88
N VAL A 164 -7.30 0.04 -16.55
CA VAL A 164 -6.79 -1.20 -15.95
C VAL A 164 -5.26 -1.13 -15.83
N ILE A 165 -4.76 -1.44 -14.64
CA ILE A 165 -3.34 -1.57 -14.34
C ILE A 165 -3.05 -2.99 -13.88
N VAL A 166 -1.99 -3.57 -14.43
CA VAL A 166 -1.46 -4.88 -14.04
C VAL A 166 -0.06 -4.67 -13.46
N MET A 167 0.07 -4.75 -12.14
CA MET A 167 1.35 -4.61 -11.44
C MET A 167 1.99 -5.97 -11.23
N VAL A 168 3.32 -6.03 -11.27
CA VAL A 168 4.11 -7.26 -11.09
C VAL A 168 4.99 -7.12 -9.85
N LEU A 169 4.84 -8.05 -8.91
CA LEU A 169 5.70 -8.19 -7.73
C LEU A 169 6.50 -9.48 -7.87
N GLU A 170 7.80 -9.37 -8.08
CA GLU A 170 8.69 -10.52 -8.27
C GLU A 170 9.47 -10.80 -6.97
N PRO A 171 9.16 -11.87 -6.21
CA PRO A 171 9.75 -12.12 -4.90
C PRO A 171 11.14 -12.78 -5.00
N ARG A 172 12.05 -12.15 -5.74
CA ARG A 172 13.41 -12.65 -5.98
C ARG A 172 14.43 -11.60 -5.61
N GLY A 173 15.22 -11.86 -4.57
CA GLY A 173 16.30 -10.95 -4.24
C GLY A 173 17.20 -11.48 -3.16
N ALA A 174 18.41 -10.93 -3.13
CA ALA A 174 19.40 -11.17 -2.10
C ALA A 174 19.53 -9.92 -1.21
N VAL A 175 19.48 -10.13 0.10
CA VAL A 175 19.79 -9.13 1.11
C VAL A 175 21.31 -9.04 1.22
N ARG A 176 21.85 -7.87 0.91
CA ARG A 176 23.27 -7.56 1.00
C ARG A 176 23.50 -6.48 2.05
N GLY A 177 24.53 -6.69 2.86
CA GLY A 177 24.93 -5.74 3.90
C GLY A 177 25.04 -6.43 5.26
N SER A 178 25.99 -5.93 6.04
CA SER A 178 26.23 -6.35 7.41
C SER A 178 26.76 -5.17 8.18
N GLY A 179 26.55 -5.16 9.49
CA GLY A 179 27.08 -4.08 10.30
C GLY A 179 26.79 -4.23 11.77
N THR A 180 27.42 -3.32 12.52
CA THR A 180 27.24 -3.19 13.96
C THR A 180 26.79 -1.78 14.29
N LEU A 181 25.69 -1.66 15.03
CA LEU A 181 25.19 -0.40 15.56
C LEU A 181 25.27 -0.42 17.08
N THR A 182 25.97 0.54 17.68
CA THR A 182 26.00 0.71 19.14
C THR A 182 25.43 2.07 19.52
N VAL A 183 24.37 2.03 20.34
CA VAL A 183 23.69 3.20 20.90
C VAL A 183 23.93 3.22 22.40
N THR A 184 24.25 4.39 22.94
CA THR A 184 24.53 4.60 24.36
C THR A 184 23.71 5.78 24.88
N TYR A 185 23.17 5.67 26.09
CA TYR A 185 22.51 6.76 26.80
C TYR A 185 22.77 6.68 28.30
N GLY A 186 23.61 7.60 28.82
CA GLY A 186 24.09 7.51 30.20
C GLY A 186 24.82 6.18 30.42
N ASP A 187 24.29 5.38 31.34
CA ASP A 187 24.83 4.06 31.70
C ASP A 187 24.24 2.91 30.87
N ASP A 188 23.25 3.21 30.01
CA ASP A 188 22.57 2.21 29.18
C ASP A 188 23.24 2.10 27.82
N TYR A 189 23.33 0.89 27.30
CA TYR A 189 23.79 0.66 25.93
C TYR A 189 23.06 -0.49 25.27
N ALA A 190 22.95 -0.42 23.95
CA ALA A 190 22.46 -1.49 23.10
C ALA A 190 23.38 -1.61 21.88
N THR A 191 23.74 -2.85 21.54
CA THR A 191 24.49 -3.18 20.34
C THR A 191 23.68 -4.14 19.48
N LEU A 192 23.53 -3.79 18.21
CA LEU A 192 22.93 -4.62 17.17
C LEU A 192 24.02 -5.07 16.22
N ASN A 193 24.11 -6.38 15.98
CA ASN A 193 24.83 -6.94 14.84
C ASN A 193 23.79 -7.45 13.84
N PHE A 194 23.96 -7.14 12.56
CA PHE A 194 23.08 -7.62 11.51
C PHE A 194 23.87 -8.08 10.28
N GLU A 195 23.27 -8.99 9.52
CA GLU A 195 23.86 -9.57 8.31
C GLU A 195 22.75 -10.05 7.36
N GLY A 196 22.91 -9.76 6.08
CA GLY A 196 22.10 -10.35 5.01
C GLY A 196 22.57 -11.78 4.67
N LYS A 197 21.64 -12.73 4.68
CA LYS A 197 21.86 -14.14 4.33
C LYS A 197 20.81 -14.58 3.31
N GLY A 198 21.21 -14.72 2.06
CA GLY A 198 20.28 -15.03 0.97
C GLY A 198 19.19 -13.97 0.88
N ASN A 199 17.92 -14.37 0.98
CA ASN A 199 16.76 -13.47 0.94
C ASN A 199 16.30 -12.97 2.33
N ILE A 200 17.12 -13.14 3.37
CA ILE A 200 16.78 -12.82 4.75
C ILE A 200 17.81 -11.85 5.33
N LEU A 201 17.34 -10.90 6.15
CA LEU A 201 18.16 -10.14 7.07
C LEU A 201 18.06 -10.77 8.46
N GLU A 202 19.19 -11.15 9.04
CA GLU A 202 19.26 -11.57 10.43
C GLU A 202 19.89 -10.49 11.29
N GLY A 203 19.46 -10.39 12.54
CA GLY A 203 20.13 -9.52 13.50
C GLY A 203 19.97 -9.98 14.93
N LYS A 204 20.96 -9.63 15.76
CA LYS A 204 21.00 -9.92 17.19
C LYS A 204 21.31 -8.65 17.96
N VAL A 205 20.47 -8.37 18.93
CA VAL A 205 20.63 -7.24 19.86
C VAL A 205 21.08 -7.77 21.21
N SER A 206 22.12 -7.12 21.74
CA SER A 206 22.56 -7.27 23.12
C SER A 206 22.52 -5.91 23.79
N SER A 207 21.84 -5.81 24.93
CA SER A 207 21.73 -4.55 25.66
C SER A 207 21.92 -4.71 27.15
N PHE A 208 22.37 -3.62 27.76
CA PHE A 208 22.41 -3.40 29.19
C PHE A 208 21.60 -2.14 29.46
N ILE A 209 20.47 -2.32 30.13
CA ILE A 209 19.50 -1.25 30.36
C ILE A 209 19.17 -1.18 31.85
N ARG A 210 19.46 -0.03 32.45
CA ARG A 210 19.17 0.34 33.83
C ARG A 210 18.08 1.41 33.93
N LYS A 211 18.12 2.45 33.10
CA LYS A 211 17.22 3.63 33.19
C LYS A 211 16.17 3.66 32.08
N ALA A 212 16.54 3.24 30.88
CA ALA A 212 15.64 3.09 29.75
C ALA A 212 14.68 1.91 29.95
N ARG A 213 13.64 1.83 29.14
CA ARG A 213 12.64 0.76 29.21
C ARG A 213 13.07 -0.48 28.44
N LYS A 214 13.57 -0.27 27.23
CA LYS A 214 13.93 -1.34 26.28
C LYS A 214 14.74 -0.79 25.13
N SER A 215 15.33 -1.71 24.36
CA SER A 215 15.80 -1.42 23.02
C SER A 215 14.78 -1.91 21.98
N LYS A 216 14.72 -1.26 20.82
CA LYS A 216 13.90 -1.68 19.68
C LYS A 216 14.68 -1.54 18.38
N VAL A 217 14.38 -2.41 17.43
CA VAL A 217 14.87 -2.32 16.06
C VAL A 217 13.72 -1.93 15.14
N GLU A 218 13.95 -0.87 14.36
CA GLU A 218 13.03 -0.38 13.36
C GLU A 218 13.66 -0.53 11.97
N LEU A 219 12.85 -0.90 10.97
CA LEU A 219 13.23 -0.94 9.57
C LEU A 219 12.40 0.06 8.76
N TYR A 220 12.96 0.60 7.69
CA TYR A 220 12.25 1.41 6.71
C TYR A 220 12.87 1.27 5.32
N HIS A 221 12.11 1.60 4.27
CA HIS A 221 12.65 1.70 2.91
C HIS A 221 13.08 3.15 2.64
N GLU A 222 14.21 3.37 1.97
CA GLU A 222 14.75 4.72 1.71
C GLU A 222 13.83 5.58 0.84
N ASP A 223 13.04 4.99 -0.05
CA ASP A 223 12.04 5.74 -0.84
C ASP A 223 10.90 6.29 0.03
N TYR A 224 10.73 5.77 1.26
CA TYR A 224 9.70 6.26 2.19
C TYR A 224 10.16 6.18 3.66
N PRO A 225 11.17 7.00 4.05
CA PRO A 225 11.91 6.84 5.31
C PRO A 225 11.12 7.26 6.55
N SER A 226 10.06 8.05 6.37
CA SER A 226 9.09 8.36 7.43
C SER A 226 8.32 7.13 7.89
N ASN A 227 8.28 6.06 7.07
CA ASN A 227 7.52 4.88 7.36
C ASN A 227 8.37 3.78 8.04
N ARG A 228 8.45 3.86 9.37
CA ARG A 228 9.31 3.00 10.20
C ARG A 228 8.55 1.86 10.84
N PHE A 229 9.01 0.63 10.64
CA PHE A 229 8.38 -0.61 11.12
C PHE A 229 9.18 -1.21 12.26
N LYS A 230 8.55 -1.34 13.43
CA LYS A 230 9.18 -2.02 14.57
C LYS A 230 9.19 -3.52 14.29
N ILE A 231 10.39 -4.11 14.22
CA ILE A 231 10.56 -5.55 13.92
C ILE A 231 10.70 -6.37 15.20
N ALA A 232 11.42 -5.84 16.19
CA ALA A 232 11.64 -6.51 17.48
C ALA A 232 11.97 -5.48 18.56
N GLU A 233 11.72 -5.85 19.82
CA GLU A 233 12.06 -5.05 21.00
C GLU A 233 12.33 -5.94 22.22
N GLY A 234 13.11 -5.43 23.17
CA GLY A 234 13.47 -6.14 24.40
C GLY A 234 14.84 -5.75 24.92
N LEU A 235 15.42 -6.62 25.75
CA LEU A 235 16.77 -6.48 26.28
C LEU A 235 17.80 -7.21 25.42
N ASN A 236 17.62 -8.52 25.24
CA ASN A 236 18.47 -9.35 24.39
C ASN A 236 17.56 -10.17 23.51
N TYR A 237 17.69 -10.04 22.19
CA TYR A 237 16.79 -10.71 21.25
C TYR A 237 17.45 -10.87 19.88
N ALA A 238 16.94 -11.81 19.11
CA ALA A 238 17.26 -11.97 17.71
C ALA A 238 16.01 -11.70 16.86
N PHE A 239 16.22 -11.29 15.62
CA PHE A 239 15.14 -11.15 14.64
C PHE A 239 15.58 -11.68 13.28
N SER A 240 14.58 -12.03 12.48
CA SER A 240 14.72 -12.39 11.08
C SER A 240 13.69 -11.59 10.28
N PHE A 241 14.15 -10.95 9.21
CA PHE A 241 13.30 -10.19 8.30
C PHE A 241 13.49 -10.69 6.88
N ASN A 242 12.41 -11.21 6.29
CA ASN A 242 12.37 -11.58 4.88
C ASN A 242 11.54 -10.52 4.13
N PRO A 243 12.14 -9.75 3.20
CA PRO A 243 11.45 -8.74 2.40
C PRO A 243 10.36 -9.29 1.48
N PHE A 244 10.19 -10.61 1.37
CA PHE A 244 9.23 -11.26 0.47
C PHE A 244 8.25 -12.19 1.18
N ARG A 245 8.22 -12.20 2.53
CA ARG A 245 7.45 -13.17 3.33
C ARG A 245 5.94 -13.25 3.05
N TRP A 246 5.37 -12.24 2.40
CA TRP A 246 3.94 -12.18 2.06
C TRP A 246 3.62 -12.67 0.65
N LEU A 247 4.64 -13.03 -0.12
CA LEU A 247 4.51 -13.51 -1.49
C LEU A 247 4.91 -14.99 -1.55
N LYS A 248 4.39 -15.72 -2.53
CA LYS A 248 4.78 -17.11 -2.75
C LYS A 248 6.24 -17.17 -3.23
N PRO A 249 7.12 -17.96 -2.58
CA PRO A 249 8.50 -18.08 -2.99
C PRO A 249 8.63 -18.54 -4.45
N GLY A 250 9.43 -17.84 -5.25
CA GLY A 250 9.73 -18.21 -6.64
C GLY A 250 8.63 -17.90 -7.68
N GLU A 251 7.44 -17.47 -7.24
CA GLU A 251 6.29 -17.16 -8.11
C GLU A 251 6.08 -15.65 -8.23
N LYS A 252 5.82 -15.15 -9.44
CA LYS A 252 5.45 -13.73 -9.61
C LYS A 252 4.03 -13.53 -9.07
N THR A 253 3.82 -12.49 -8.28
CA THR A 253 2.48 -12.05 -7.89
C THR A 253 2.05 -10.91 -8.82
N VAL A 254 0.97 -11.13 -9.56
CA VAL A 254 0.39 -10.14 -10.47
C VAL A 254 -0.86 -9.55 -9.84
N ILE A 255 -0.88 -8.23 -9.65
CA ILE A 255 -2.05 -7.51 -9.12
C ILE A 255 -2.75 -6.81 -10.29
N VAL A 256 -3.98 -7.25 -10.57
CA VAL A 256 -4.86 -6.59 -11.55
C VAL A 256 -5.79 -5.63 -10.83
N THR A 257 -5.75 -4.36 -11.20
CA THR A 257 -6.53 -3.31 -10.53
C THR A 257 -6.79 -2.11 -11.44
N LEU A 258 -7.31 -1.01 -10.88
CA LEU A 258 -7.53 0.25 -11.58
C LEU A 258 -6.49 1.30 -11.18
N GLN A 259 -6.36 2.36 -11.98
CA GLN A 259 -5.37 3.43 -11.81
C GLN A 259 -5.43 4.20 -10.48
N ASP A 260 -6.52 4.08 -9.70
CA ASP A 260 -6.68 4.69 -8.39
C ASP A 260 -6.32 3.76 -7.21
N PHE A 261 -5.65 2.63 -7.48
CA PHE A 261 -5.23 1.68 -6.46
C PHE A 261 -4.30 2.31 -5.41
N SER A 262 -4.67 2.20 -4.14
CA SER A 262 -3.98 2.88 -3.06
C SER A 262 -3.31 1.92 -2.06
N PRO A 263 -2.37 2.42 -1.21
CA PRO A 263 -1.85 1.66 -0.07
C PRO A 263 -2.93 1.02 0.81
N LYS A 264 -4.06 1.72 0.99
CA LYS A 264 -5.24 1.19 1.69
C LYS A 264 -5.85 -0.03 1.01
N ASP A 265 -5.96 -0.01 -0.31
CA ASP A 265 -6.50 -1.13 -1.10
C ASP A 265 -5.55 -2.32 -1.04
N PHE A 266 -4.25 -2.07 -1.15
CA PHE A 266 -3.21 -3.07 -0.94
C PHE A 266 -3.32 -3.73 0.43
N ARG A 267 -3.44 -2.92 1.50
CA ARG A 267 -3.55 -3.43 2.86
C ARG A 267 -4.72 -4.38 3.03
N ARG A 268 -5.87 -4.04 2.44
CA ARG A 268 -7.08 -4.87 2.44
C ARG A 268 -6.88 -6.17 1.66
N LEU A 269 -6.20 -6.08 0.53
CA LEU A 269 -5.93 -7.22 -0.35
C LEU A 269 -5.07 -8.29 0.35
N PHE A 270 -4.11 -7.87 1.17
CA PHE A 270 -3.15 -8.76 1.82
C PHE A 270 -3.46 -9.12 3.29
N GLY A 271 -4.58 -8.65 3.86
CA GLY A 271 -5.03 -9.06 5.21
C GLY A 271 -4.88 -8.03 6.35
N MET A 272 -5.03 -6.73 6.05
CA MET A 272 -5.09 -5.60 7.01
C MET A 272 -3.85 -5.36 7.90
N GLY A 273 -2.72 -6.05 7.63
CA GLY A 273 -1.45 -5.93 8.35
C GLY A 273 -0.60 -4.70 8.01
N GLU A 274 0.65 -4.75 8.48
CA GLU A 274 1.73 -3.85 8.04
C GLU A 274 2.60 -4.57 7.02
N TYR A 275 3.04 -3.87 5.97
CA TYR A 275 3.81 -4.45 4.90
C TYR A 275 5.05 -3.61 4.62
N LEU A 276 6.22 -4.24 4.70
CA LEU A 276 7.49 -3.67 4.30
C LEU A 276 8.19 -4.73 3.45
N MET A 277 8.17 -4.59 2.13
CA MET A 277 8.66 -5.60 1.20
C MET A 277 9.16 -5.00 -0.10
N GLY A 278 9.93 -5.79 -0.83
CA GLY A 278 10.49 -5.41 -2.12
C GLY A 278 12.00 -5.29 -2.14
N HIS A 279 12.49 -4.47 -3.07
CA HIS A 279 13.88 -4.32 -3.44
C HIS A 279 14.33 -2.88 -3.21
N GLY A 280 15.64 -2.66 -3.14
CA GLY A 280 16.22 -1.34 -2.95
C GLY A 280 16.89 -1.22 -1.60
N LYS A 281 17.13 0.02 -1.19
CA LYS A 281 17.87 0.32 0.03
C LYS A 281 16.95 0.45 1.22
N TYR A 282 17.34 -0.17 2.31
CA TYR A 282 16.63 -0.18 3.57
C TYR A 282 17.50 0.44 4.66
N GLY A 283 16.88 1.25 5.50
CA GLY A 283 17.46 1.69 6.76
C GLY A 283 17.12 0.72 7.87
N ILE A 284 18.11 0.40 8.71
CA ILE A 284 17.94 -0.30 9.97
C ILE A 284 18.34 0.62 11.11
N ARG A 285 17.45 0.77 12.09
CA ARG A 285 17.62 1.68 13.22
C ARG A 285 17.57 0.92 14.53
N LEU A 286 18.60 1.08 15.36
CA LEU A 286 18.59 0.66 16.75
C LEU A 286 18.20 1.86 17.61
N VAL A 287 17.23 1.68 18.50
CA VAL A 287 16.72 2.75 19.38
C VAL A 287 16.70 2.27 20.83
N ILE A 288 17.10 3.14 21.75
CA ILE A 288 16.84 2.97 23.19
C ILE A 288 15.61 3.83 23.55
N ASP A 289 14.58 3.18 24.12
CA ASP A 289 13.33 3.80 24.56
C ASP A 289 13.51 4.38 25.98
N VAL A 290 13.71 5.69 26.06
CA VAL A 290 13.96 6.41 27.31
C VAL A 290 12.68 7.10 27.79
N PRO A 291 12.22 6.86 29.03
CA PRO A 291 11.05 7.54 29.58
C PRO A 291 11.19 9.07 29.51
N MET A 292 10.15 9.76 29.02
CA MET A 292 10.05 11.23 29.00
C MET A 292 11.15 11.96 28.20
N HIS A 293 11.96 11.24 27.43
CA HIS A 293 12.96 11.81 26.53
C HIS A 293 12.67 11.42 25.08
N ARG A 294 13.32 12.11 24.13
CA ARG A 294 13.25 11.71 22.71
C ARG A 294 14.02 10.41 22.52
N ASP A 295 13.48 9.54 21.68
CA ASP A 295 14.14 8.31 21.24
C ASP A 295 15.55 8.60 20.70
N ILE A 296 16.55 7.97 21.31
CA ILE A 296 17.95 8.03 20.85
C ILE A 296 18.22 6.78 20.04
N GLY A 297 18.70 6.95 18.81
CA GLY A 297 19.02 5.82 17.96
C GLY A 297 20.10 6.12 16.95
N LYS A 298 20.70 5.05 16.44
CA LYS A 298 21.62 5.07 15.30
C LYS A 298 21.04 4.26 14.15
N GLU A 299 21.44 4.63 12.95
CA GLU A 299 20.96 4.04 11.71
C GLU A 299 22.14 3.49 10.91
N ALA A 300 21.91 2.37 10.23
CA ALA A 300 22.76 1.81 9.19
C ALA A 300 21.87 1.39 8.02
N HIS A 301 22.49 0.90 6.95
CA HIS A 301 21.79 0.57 5.72
C HIS A 301 22.16 -0.84 5.24
N PHE A 302 21.20 -1.48 4.58
CA PHE A 302 21.41 -2.70 3.79
C PHE A 302 20.60 -2.60 2.50
N GLU A 303 20.90 -3.43 1.52
CA GLU A 303 20.24 -3.40 0.22
C GLU A 303 19.62 -4.76 -0.11
N VAL A 304 18.43 -4.74 -0.69
CA VAL A 304 17.79 -5.93 -1.29
C VAL A 304 17.93 -5.81 -2.80
N VAL A 305 18.81 -6.65 -3.36
CA VAL A 305 19.15 -6.63 -4.78
C VAL A 305 18.33 -7.70 -5.50
N LEU A 306 17.68 -7.31 -6.59
CA LEU A 306 16.99 -8.24 -7.50
C LEU A 306 18.03 -9.20 -8.09
N VAL A 307 17.83 -10.51 -7.94
CA VAL A 307 18.71 -11.55 -8.50
C VAL A 307 18.08 -12.03 -9.80
N ASN A 308 18.82 -11.95 -10.91
CA ASN A 308 18.34 -12.45 -12.18
C ASN A 308 18.48 -13.98 -12.21
N SER A 309 17.54 -14.66 -12.88
CA SER A 309 17.54 -16.12 -13.00
C SER A 309 18.72 -16.71 -13.79
N ARG A 310 19.64 -15.88 -14.30
CA ARG A 310 20.88 -16.31 -14.96
C ARG A 310 22.07 -16.45 -14.01
N ASP A 311 21.98 -15.92 -12.79
CA ASP A 311 23.09 -15.90 -11.83
C ASP A 311 23.18 -17.20 -10.99
N HIS A 312 22.35 -18.21 -11.31
CA HIS A 312 22.32 -19.53 -10.67
C HIS A 312 22.88 -20.66 -11.56
N GLU A 313 23.45 -20.33 -12.72
CA GLU A 313 24.12 -21.28 -13.62
C GLU A 313 25.66 -21.22 -13.57
N GLU A 314 26.25 -20.49 -12.62
CA GLU A 314 27.71 -20.49 -12.34
C GLU A 314 28.05 -21.08 -10.97
#